data_AF-A0A931Y7A8-F1
#
_entry.id   AF-A0A931Y7A8-F1
#
_cell.length_a   1.000
_cell.length_b   1.000
_cell.length_c   1.000
_cell.angle_alpha   90.00
_cell.angle_beta   90.00
_cell.angle_gamma   90.00
#
_symmetry.space_group_name_H-M   'P 1'
#
loop_
_entity.id
_entity.type
_entity.pdbx_description
1 polymer ?
#
loop_
_entity_poly.entity_id
_entity_poly.type
_entity_poly.pdbx_seq_one_letter_code
_entity_poly.pdbx_strand_id
1 'polypeptide(L)'
;MSLSASEILKPTLWRTCRALACKTRLRVLSELCAHPDQRVSDIARRLGLSLPLASQSLRTLNARGLLLARRFGPSVYYRLGANRSIPYSEHLLRALRKTFAGDKNAGRNIFLYSTAFTHPRRVLIIKTIRERRMRLKEIAFETKIPSSALGRHLIKLIARGFLKHADYRYSCSVARHEFARVLLLLVRQV
;
A
#
# COMPACT_ATOMS: atom_id res chain seq x y z
N MET A 1 -26.50 7.04 4.62
CA MET A 1 -25.96 5.68 4.75
C MET A 1 -24.92 5.66 5.85
N SER A 2 -25.29 5.12 7.02
CA SER A 2 -24.40 5.00 8.17
C SER A 2 -23.53 3.76 8.00
N LEU A 3 -22.21 3.93 7.93
CA LEU A 3 -21.26 2.81 7.88
C LEU A 3 -21.30 2.04 9.19
N SER A 4 -21.32 0.71 9.15
CA SER A 4 -21.35 -0.09 10.38
C SER A 4 -20.02 -0.02 11.14
N ALA A 5 -20.01 -0.25 12.45
CA ALA A 5 -18.80 -0.20 13.28
C ALA A 5 -17.66 -1.11 12.76
N SER A 6 -18.00 -2.23 12.09
CA SER A 6 -17.03 -3.13 11.46
C SER A 6 -16.43 -2.59 10.16
N GLU A 7 -17.12 -1.70 9.44
CA GLU A 7 -16.58 -1.00 8.27
C GLU A 7 -15.62 0.12 8.65
N ILE A 8 -15.86 0.80 9.78
CA ILE A 8 -14.99 1.85 10.34
C ILE A 8 -13.62 1.29 10.75
N LEU A 9 -13.58 0.02 11.18
CA LEU A 9 -12.36 -0.66 11.65
C LEU A 9 -11.50 -1.26 10.53
N LYS A 10 -12.01 -1.29 9.28
CA LYS A 10 -11.22 -1.82 8.16
C LYS A 10 -10.05 -0.89 7.85
N PRO A 11 -8.82 -1.44 7.67
CA PRO A 11 -7.70 -0.62 7.25
C PRO A 11 -8.04 0.08 5.93
N THR A 12 -7.63 1.34 5.82
CA THR A 12 -7.75 2.08 4.57
C THR A 12 -6.54 1.79 3.68
N LEU A 13 -6.70 1.93 2.36
CA LEU A 13 -5.60 1.80 1.41
C LEU A 13 -4.40 2.66 1.79
N TRP A 14 -4.65 3.91 2.23
CA TRP A 14 -3.55 4.82 2.58
C TRP A 14 -2.77 4.39 3.82
N ARG A 15 -3.43 3.79 4.82
CA ARG A 15 -2.75 3.22 6.00
C ARG A 15 -1.95 1.98 5.61
N THR A 16 -2.47 1.16 4.71
CA THR A 16 -1.75 0.01 4.15
C THR A 16 -0.51 0.46 3.38
N CYS A 17 -0.63 1.48 2.54
CA CYS A 17 0.50 2.05 1.81
C CYS A 17 1.54 2.68 2.77
N ARG A 18 1.12 3.28 3.91
CA ARG A 18 2.06 3.73 4.96
C ARG A 18 2.82 2.57 5.59
N ALA A 19 2.17 1.43 5.81
CA ALA A 19 2.87 0.23 6.26
C ALA A 19 3.89 -0.23 5.22
N LEU A 20 3.51 -0.29 3.94
CA LEU A 20 4.39 -0.74 2.85
C LEU A 20 5.51 0.24 2.49
N ALA A 21 5.34 1.54 2.75
CA ALA A 21 6.38 2.57 2.56
C ALA A 21 7.46 2.53 3.66
N CYS A 22 8.01 1.36 3.95
CA CYS A 22 9.08 1.15 4.92
C CYS A 22 9.98 -0.02 4.51
N LYS A 23 11.28 0.25 4.34
CA LYS A 23 12.27 -0.74 3.89
C LYS A 23 12.32 -1.98 4.79
N THR A 24 12.34 -1.80 6.11
CA THR A 24 12.38 -2.93 7.07
C THR A 24 11.17 -3.85 6.93
N ARG A 25 9.97 -3.29 6.82
CA ARG A 25 8.75 -4.09 6.66
C ARG A 25 8.70 -4.80 5.31
N LEU A 26 9.24 -4.20 4.25
CA LEU A 26 9.37 -4.87 2.95
C LEU A 26 10.40 -6.01 2.99
N ARG A 27 11.49 -5.88 3.75
CA ARG A 27 12.43 -7.00 4.00
C ARG A 27 11.73 -8.15 4.73
N VAL A 28 10.92 -7.85 5.76
CA VAL A 28 10.12 -8.85 6.47
C VAL A 28 9.10 -9.54 5.53
N LEU A 29 8.41 -8.79 4.67
CA LEU A 29 7.49 -9.39 3.69
C LEU A 29 8.20 -10.26 2.66
N SER A 30 9.36 -9.81 2.16
CA SER A 30 10.16 -10.59 1.21
C SER A 30 10.65 -11.89 1.83
N GLU A 31 11.14 -11.82 3.08
CA GLU A 31 11.57 -12.98 3.86
C GLU A 31 10.43 -13.99 4.05
N LEU A 32 9.26 -13.54 4.49
CA LEU A 32 8.09 -14.40 4.65
C LEU A 32 7.50 -14.91 3.33
N CYS A 33 7.81 -14.25 2.21
CA CYS A 33 7.42 -14.70 0.87
C CYS A 33 8.30 -15.85 0.39
N ALA A 34 9.61 -15.80 0.69
CA ALA A 34 10.56 -16.85 0.33
C ALA A 34 10.51 -18.03 1.30
N HIS A 35 10.29 -17.74 2.59
CA HIS A 35 10.30 -18.70 3.68
C HIS A 35 9.06 -18.48 4.56
N PRO A 36 7.92 -19.12 4.24
CA PRO A 36 6.71 -19.00 5.05
C PRO A 36 6.87 -19.72 6.41
N ASP A 37 5.93 -19.46 7.32
CA ASP A 37 5.84 -20.09 8.65
C ASP A 37 7.07 -19.90 9.52
N GLN A 38 7.42 -18.64 9.77
CA GLN A 38 8.54 -18.30 10.63
C GLN A 38 8.09 -17.65 11.93
N ARG A 39 8.84 -17.88 13.01
CA ARG A 39 8.67 -17.18 14.28
C ARG A 39 9.31 -15.80 14.22
N VAL A 40 8.91 -14.92 15.13
CA VAL A 40 9.49 -13.58 15.26
C VAL A 40 11.01 -13.63 15.44
N SER A 41 11.51 -14.56 16.26
CA SER A 41 12.95 -14.74 16.52
C SER A 41 13.73 -15.21 15.30
N ASP A 42 13.14 -16.07 14.47
CA ASP A 42 13.77 -16.56 13.25
C ASP A 42 13.89 -15.43 12.22
N ILE A 43 12.84 -14.64 12.03
CA ILE A 43 12.83 -13.46 11.15
C ILE A 43 13.84 -12.41 11.63
N ALA A 44 13.86 -12.13 12.94
CA ALA A 44 14.78 -11.17 13.55
C ALA A 44 16.24 -11.57 13.26
N ARG A 45 16.57 -12.85 13.50
CA ARG A 45 17.91 -13.40 13.26
C ARG A 45 18.32 -13.33 11.79
N ARG A 46 17.47 -13.82 10.87
CA ARG A 46 17.76 -13.84 9.43
C ARG A 46 17.96 -12.44 8.84
N LEU A 47 17.21 -11.45 9.33
CA LEU A 47 17.27 -10.09 8.80
C LEU A 47 18.21 -9.16 9.57
N GLY A 48 18.85 -9.63 10.65
CA GLY A 48 19.68 -8.80 11.52
C GLY A 48 18.88 -7.67 12.20
N LEU A 49 17.66 -7.97 12.64
CA LEU A 49 16.78 -7.03 13.33
C LEU A 49 16.72 -7.36 14.82
N SER A 50 16.46 -6.35 15.66
CA SER A 50 16.10 -6.60 17.05
C SER A 50 14.73 -7.27 17.14
N LEU A 51 14.51 -8.09 18.18
CA LEU A 51 13.21 -8.72 18.45
C LEU A 51 12.06 -7.70 18.53
N PRO A 52 12.19 -6.55 19.23
CA PRO A 52 11.13 -5.55 19.25
C PRO A 52 10.80 -4.99 17.86
N LEU A 53 11.82 -4.73 17.03
CA LEU A 53 11.62 -4.19 15.69
C LEU A 53 10.95 -5.20 14.75
N ALA A 54 11.34 -6.48 14.83
CA ALA A 54 10.70 -7.56 14.08
C ALA A 54 9.23 -7.75 14.51
N SER A 55 8.97 -7.81 15.82
CA SER A 55 7.62 -7.92 16.39
C SER A 55 6.73 -6.76 15.96
N GLN A 56 7.21 -5.52 16.07
CA GLN A 56 6.46 -4.34 15.68
C GLN A 56 6.19 -4.30 14.16
N SER A 57 7.14 -4.75 13.36
CA SER A 57 6.96 -4.88 11.90
C SER A 57 5.86 -5.88 11.56
N LEU A 58 5.88 -7.06 12.17
CA LEU A 58 4.87 -8.11 11.98
C LEU A 58 3.49 -7.64 12.45
N ARG A 59 3.40 -7.02 13.63
CA ARG A 59 2.14 -6.45 14.13
C ARG A 59 1.55 -5.42 13.16
N THR A 60 2.40 -4.50 12.67
CA THR A 60 1.97 -3.46 11.72
C THR A 60 1.43 -4.08 10.42
N LEU A 61 2.13 -5.07 9.86
CA LEU A 61 1.73 -5.75 8.63
C LEU A 61 0.47 -6.61 8.82
N ASN A 62 0.38 -7.35 9.93
CA ASN A 62 -0.78 -8.15 10.30
C ASN A 62 -2.03 -7.28 10.46
N ALA A 63 -1.90 -6.12 11.11
CA ALA A 63 -2.99 -5.16 11.26
C ALA A 63 -3.50 -4.59 9.93
N ARG A 64 -2.77 -4.76 8.82
CA ARG A 64 -3.23 -4.39 7.45
C ARG A 64 -3.80 -5.59 6.67
N GLY A 65 -3.90 -6.76 7.30
CA GLY A 65 -4.43 -7.98 6.67
C GLY A 65 -3.50 -8.62 5.67
N LEU A 66 -2.18 -8.39 5.80
CA LEU A 66 -1.16 -8.92 4.87
C LEU A 66 -0.50 -10.21 5.37
N LEU A 67 -0.70 -10.54 6.64
CA LEU A 67 -0.12 -11.71 7.29
C LEU A 67 -1.22 -12.56 7.91
N LEU A 68 -0.93 -13.85 8.05
CA LEU A 68 -1.62 -14.76 8.94
C LEU A 68 -0.66 -15.17 10.06
N ALA A 69 -1.20 -15.23 11.28
CA ALA A 69 -0.48 -15.69 12.45
C ALA A 69 -1.15 -16.98 12.96
N ARG A 70 -0.36 -18.03 13.13
CA ARG A 70 -0.81 -19.31 13.66
C ARG A 70 -0.04 -19.63 14.93
N ARG A 71 -0.74 -19.81 16.05
CA ARG A 71 -0.13 -20.29 17.29
C ARG A 71 0.04 -21.81 17.20
N PHE A 72 1.21 -22.30 17.56
CA PHE A 72 1.50 -23.73 17.65
C PHE A 72 2.39 -23.95 18.88
N GLY A 73 1.79 -24.57 19.91
CA GLY A 73 2.38 -24.65 21.25
C GLY A 73 2.71 -23.26 21.82
N PRO A 74 3.94 -23.04 22.33
CA PRO A 74 4.34 -21.75 22.87
C PRO A 74 4.71 -20.71 21.79
N SER A 75 4.82 -21.13 20.53
CA SER A 75 5.32 -20.28 19.44
C SER A 75 4.20 -19.75 18.54
N VAL A 76 4.43 -18.57 17.94
CA VAL A 76 3.57 -18.01 16.89
C VAL A 76 4.34 -17.96 15.58
N TYR A 77 3.74 -18.54 14.54
CA TYR A 77 4.30 -18.62 13.19
C TYR A 77 3.56 -17.66 12.27
N TYR A 78 4.32 -16.92 11.47
CA TYR A 78 3.81 -15.93 10.52
C TYR A 78 4.05 -16.39 9.09
N ARG A 79 3.08 -16.12 8.22
CA ARG A 79 3.19 -16.25 6.77
C ARG A 79 2.44 -15.13 6.07
N LEU A 80 2.77 -14.88 4.80
CA LEU A 80 1.95 -14.02 3.94
C LEU A 80 0.57 -14.65 3.77
N GLY A 81 -0.49 -13.88 4.04
CA GLY A 81 -1.85 -14.34 3.87
C GLY A 81 -2.85 -13.20 3.99
N ALA A 82 -3.89 -13.28 3.17
CA ALA A 82 -4.86 -12.21 3.05
C ALA A 82 -5.98 -12.41 4.07
N ASN A 83 -6.28 -11.35 4.81
CA ASN A 83 -7.46 -11.34 5.66
C ASN A 83 -8.71 -11.11 4.78
N ARG A 84 -9.55 -12.14 4.67
CA ARG A 84 -10.77 -12.14 3.83
C ARG A 84 -11.78 -11.06 4.21
N SER A 85 -11.74 -10.55 5.44
CA SER A 85 -12.61 -9.44 5.88
C SER A 85 -12.17 -8.08 5.33
N ILE A 86 -11.01 -8.01 4.66
CA ILE A 86 -10.47 -6.80 4.02
C ILE A 86 -10.58 -6.98 2.50
N PRO A 87 -11.54 -6.29 1.83
CA PRO A 87 -11.90 -6.55 0.43
C PRO A 87 -10.75 -6.49 -0.59
N TYR A 88 -9.70 -5.72 -0.27
CA TYR A 88 -8.57 -5.49 -1.17
C TYR A 88 -7.32 -6.34 -0.85
N SER A 89 -7.32 -7.10 0.25
CA SER A 89 -6.11 -7.78 0.76
C SER A 89 -5.60 -8.86 -0.20
N GLU A 90 -6.50 -9.65 -0.80
CA GLU A 90 -6.17 -10.72 -1.75
C GLU A 90 -5.47 -10.19 -3.00
N HIS A 91 -6.03 -9.14 -3.62
CA HIS A 91 -5.45 -8.52 -4.80
C HIS A 91 -4.08 -7.90 -4.51
N LEU A 92 -3.96 -7.22 -3.37
CA LEU A 92 -2.70 -6.62 -2.94
C LEU A 92 -1.64 -7.69 -2.65
N LEU A 93 -2.00 -8.77 -1.96
CA LEU A 93 -1.08 -9.84 -1.62
C LEU A 93 -0.59 -10.58 -2.86
N ARG A 94 -1.48 -10.85 -3.83
CA ARG A 94 -1.12 -11.43 -5.12
C ARG A 94 -0.09 -10.55 -5.85
N ALA A 95 -0.33 -9.25 -5.89
CA ALA A 95 0.58 -8.29 -6.51
C ALA A 95 1.95 -8.25 -5.81
N LEU A 96 1.96 -8.28 -4.47
CA LEU A 96 3.19 -8.34 -3.68
C LEU A 96 4.00 -9.60 -3.99
N ARG A 97 3.37 -10.79 -3.94
CA ARG A 97 4.04 -12.06 -4.23
C ARG A 97 4.65 -12.08 -5.63
N LYS A 98 3.87 -11.67 -6.63
CA LYS A 98 4.36 -11.62 -8.02
C LYS A 98 5.50 -10.61 -8.20
N THR A 99 5.42 -9.47 -7.53
CA THR A 99 6.50 -8.48 -7.56
C THR A 99 7.78 -9.04 -6.92
N PHE A 100 7.70 -9.65 -5.74
CA PHE A 100 8.86 -10.26 -5.09
C PHE A 100 9.47 -11.41 -5.92
N ALA A 101 8.66 -12.19 -6.61
CA ALA A 101 9.15 -13.30 -7.44
C ALA A 101 9.78 -12.85 -8.77
N GLY A 102 9.29 -11.77 -9.38
CA GLY A 102 9.64 -11.40 -10.75
C GLY A 102 10.46 -10.11 -10.92
N ASP A 103 10.67 -9.34 -9.85
CA ASP A 103 11.33 -8.03 -9.93
C ASP A 103 12.58 -7.96 -9.04
N LYS A 104 13.76 -7.82 -9.66
CA LYS A 104 15.04 -7.62 -8.96
C LYS A 104 15.02 -6.39 -8.03
N ASN A 105 14.16 -5.41 -8.32
CA ASN A 105 13.99 -4.19 -7.56
C ASN A 105 12.68 -4.15 -6.75
N ALA A 106 12.07 -5.32 -6.48
CA ALA A 106 10.75 -5.43 -5.84
C ALA A 106 10.58 -4.50 -4.62
N GLY A 107 11.50 -4.57 -3.65
CA GLY A 107 11.44 -3.74 -2.44
C GLY A 107 11.48 -2.24 -2.74
N ARG A 108 12.29 -1.81 -3.71
CA ARG A 108 12.37 -0.40 -4.13
C ARG A 108 11.07 0.03 -4.83
N ASN A 109 10.58 -0.77 -5.75
CA ASN A 109 9.39 -0.46 -6.54
C ASN A 109 8.13 -0.44 -5.68
N ILE A 110 7.93 -1.45 -4.84
CA ILE A 110 6.83 -1.49 -3.86
C ILE A 110 6.89 -0.25 -2.97
N PHE A 111 8.07 0.10 -2.43
CA PHE A 111 8.25 1.30 -1.61
C PHE A 111 7.85 2.58 -2.36
N LEU A 112 8.41 2.78 -3.56
CA LEU A 112 8.15 3.99 -4.36
C LEU A 112 6.68 4.13 -4.69
N TYR A 113 6.03 3.10 -5.22
CA TYR A 113 4.61 3.15 -5.56
C TYR A 113 3.72 3.33 -4.32
N SER A 114 4.04 2.67 -3.21
CA SER A 114 3.31 2.86 -1.95
C SER A 114 3.35 4.32 -1.48
N THR A 115 4.48 5.02 -1.66
CA THR A 115 4.60 6.44 -1.25
C THR A 115 3.62 7.37 -1.95
N ALA A 116 3.08 6.98 -3.10
CA ALA A 116 2.04 7.74 -3.81
C ALA A 116 0.72 7.78 -3.02
N PHE A 117 0.42 6.75 -2.22
CA PHE A 117 -0.87 6.62 -1.54
C PHE A 117 -0.77 6.67 -0.02
N THR A 118 0.36 7.10 0.56
CA THR A 118 0.49 7.22 2.03
C THR A 118 -0.35 8.33 2.68
N HIS A 119 -1.16 9.06 1.90
CA HIS A 119 -1.95 10.19 2.38
C HIS A 119 -3.38 10.16 1.81
N PRO A 120 -4.43 10.38 2.62
CA PRO A 120 -5.82 10.31 2.17
C PRO A 120 -6.14 11.29 1.03
N ARG A 121 -5.60 12.51 1.07
CA ARG A 121 -5.75 13.50 -0.03
C ARG A 121 -5.29 12.98 -1.39
N ARG A 122 -4.22 12.18 -1.47
CA ARG A 122 -3.76 11.62 -2.76
C ARG A 122 -4.70 10.53 -3.28
N VAL A 123 -5.30 9.75 -2.38
CA VAL A 123 -6.36 8.80 -2.74
C VAL A 123 -7.57 9.56 -3.30
N LEU A 124 -8.00 10.64 -2.62
CA LEU A 124 -9.10 11.49 -3.07
C LEU A 124 -8.84 12.10 -4.45
N ILE A 125 -7.66 12.69 -4.67
CA ILE A 125 -7.27 13.28 -5.96
C ILE A 125 -7.38 12.26 -7.10
N ILE A 126 -6.88 11.03 -6.89
CA ILE A 126 -6.96 9.97 -7.90
C ILE A 126 -8.40 9.53 -8.16
N LYS A 127 -9.27 9.48 -7.13
CA LYS A 127 -10.70 9.22 -7.32
C LYS A 127 -11.36 10.30 -8.17
N THR A 128 -11.07 11.57 -7.88
CA THR A 128 -11.65 12.74 -8.57
C THR A 128 -11.24 12.82 -10.05
N ILE A 129 -9.96 12.59 -10.37
CA ILE A 129 -9.42 12.73 -11.75
C ILE A 129 -9.60 11.44 -12.57
N ARG A 130 -10.19 10.38 -12.00
CA ARG A 130 -10.19 9.03 -12.58
C ARG A 130 -10.76 8.96 -14.00
N GLU A 131 -11.88 9.63 -14.23
CA GLU A 131 -12.71 9.45 -15.43
C GLU A 131 -12.56 10.59 -16.44
N ARG A 132 -11.83 11.65 -16.10
CA ARG A 132 -11.70 12.84 -16.95
C ARG A 132 -10.42 13.61 -16.70
N ARG A 133 -10.00 14.39 -17.71
CA ARG A 133 -8.86 15.30 -17.62
C ARG A 133 -9.29 16.63 -16.98
N MET A 134 -8.66 17.03 -15.87
CA MET A 134 -9.07 18.20 -15.08
C MET A 134 -7.95 19.23 -14.90
N ARG A 135 -8.29 20.51 -14.87
CA ARG A 135 -7.38 21.62 -14.53
C ARG A 135 -7.16 21.69 -13.03
N LEU A 136 -6.08 22.37 -12.61
CA LEU A 136 -5.72 22.52 -11.19
C LEU A 136 -6.87 23.10 -10.35
N LYS A 137 -7.53 24.16 -10.85
CA LYS A 137 -8.64 24.82 -10.14
C LYS A 137 -9.86 23.91 -9.97
N GLU A 138 -10.17 23.10 -10.98
CA GLU A 138 -11.28 22.12 -10.95
C GLU A 138 -11.01 21.05 -9.89
N ILE A 139 -9.79 20.53 -9.84
CA ILE A 139 -9.39 19.53 -8.83
C ILE A 139 -9.43 20.15 -7.43
N ALA A 140 -8.92 21.37 -7.26
CA ALA A 140 -8.93 22.06 -5.97
C ALA A 140 -10.37 22.26 -5.46
N PHE A 141 -11.26 22.71 -6.35
CA PHE A 141 -12.67 22.90 -6.05
C PHE A 141 -13.35 21.59 -5.62
N GLU A 142 -13.22 20.52 -6.41
CA GLU A 142 -13.91 19.26 -6.13
C GLU A 142 -13.35 18.51 -4.93
N THR A 143 -12.03 18.53 -4.75
CA THR A 143 -11.41 17.85 -3.60
C THR A 143 -11.46 18.68 -2.33
N LYS A 144 -11.81 19.97 -2.42
CA LYS A 144 -11.71 20.96 -1.33
C LYS A 144 -10.30 21.04 -0.73
N ILE A 145 -9.27 20.78 -1.53
CA ILE A 145 -7.86 20.86 -1.12
C ILE A 145 -7.30 22.21 -1.57
N PRO A 146 -6.69 23.00 -0.67
CA PRO A 146 -6.03 24.26 -1.07
C PRO A 146 -4.96 24.05 -2.13
N SER A 147 -4.87 24.94 -3.12
CA SER A 147 -3.97 24.83 -4.27
C SER A 147 -2.50 24.60 -3.88
N SER A 148 -2.03 25.26 -2.81
CA SER A 148 -0.66 25.12 -2.30
C SER A 148 -0.33 23.72 -1.75
N ALA A 149 -1.33 23.02 -1.18
CA ALA A 149 -1.19 21.63 -0.74
C ALA A 149 -1.43 20.65 -1.91
N LEU A 150 -2.35 20.98 -2.81
CA LEU A 150 -2.69 20.19 -3.97
C LEU A 150 -1.48 20.01 -4.90
N GLY A 151 -0.74 21.08 -5.20
CA GLY A 151 0.46 21.02 -6.04
C GLY A 151 1.47 19.98 -5.56
N ARG A 152 1.77 19.95 -4.26
CA ARG A 152 2.67 18.95 -3.65
C ARG A 152 2.17 17.51 -3.82
N HIS A 153 0.86 17.30 -3.72
CA HIS A 153 0.26 15.99 -3.93
C HIS A 153 0.33 15.55 -5.40
N LEU A 154 0.04 16.45 -6.34
CA LEU A 154 0.11 16.19 -7.78
C LEU A 154 1.53 15.86 -8.23
N ILE A 155 2.53 16.66 -7.80
CA ILE A 155 3.96 16.38 -8.07
C ILE A 155 4.33 14.97 -7.61
N LYS A 156 3.91 14.56 -6.41
CA LYS A 156 4.21 13.22 -5.90
C LYS A 156 3.54 12.13 -6.74
N LEU A 157 2.30 12.32 -7.16
CA LEU A 157 1.56 11.34 -7.98
C LEU A 157 2.16 11.22 -9.39
N ILE A 158 2.57 12.33 -10.00
CA ILE A 158 3.28 12.36 -11.29
C ILE A 158 4.63 11.65 -11.17
N ALA A 159 5.43 12.00 -10.16
CA ALA A 159 6.73 11.41 -9.90
C ALA A 159 6.69 9.91 -9.53
N ARG A 160 5.50 9.33 -9.36
CA ARG A 160 5.28 7.89 -9.16
C ARG A 160 4.52 7.23 -10.31
N GLY A 161 4.23 7.98 -11.38
CA GLY A 161 3.62 7.49 -12.61
C GLY A 161 2.11 7.29 -12.56
N PHE A 162 1.42 7.83 -11.55
CA PHE A 162 -0.04 7.69 -11.40
C PHE A 162 -0.85 8.81 -12.08
N LEU A 163 -0.22 9.95 -12.31
CA LEU A 163 -0.78 11.07 -13.05
C LEU A 163 0.16 11.49 -14.18
N LYS A 164 -0.42 12.09 -15.23
CA LYS A 164 0.27 12.89 -16.23
C LYS A 164 -0.29 14.31 -16.21
N HIS A 165 0.52 15.26 -16.65
CA HIS A 165 0.11 16.64 -16.84
C HIS A 165 0.46 17.06 -18.27
N ALA A 166 -0.53 17.46 -19.04
CA ALA A 166 -0.40 17.94 -20.42
C ALA A 166 -1.56 18.88 -20.72
N ASP A 167 -1.31 19.93 -21.51
CA ASP A 167 -2.32 20.90 -21.94
C ASP A 167 -3.04 21.55 -20.74
N TYR A 168 -2.27 21.90 -19.70
CA TYR A 168 -2.77 22.45 -18.43
C TYR A 168 -3.78 21.57 -17.68
N ARG A 169 -3.86 20.28 -18.04
CA ARG A 169 -4.78 19.30 -17.47
C ARG A 169 -4.04 18.10 -16.91
N TYR A 170 -4.55 17.59 -15.80
CA TYR A 170 -4.09 16.36 -15.16
C TYR A 170 -5.00 15.20 -15.55
N SER A 171 -4.41 14.03 -15.75
CA SER A 171 -5.14 12.80 -16.05
C SER A 171 -4.51 11.60 -15.36
N CYS A 172 -5.32 10.60 -15.02
CA CYS A 172 -4.80 9.33 -14.54
C CYS A 172 -3.93 8.66 -15.61
N SER A 173 -2.85 8.02 -15.16
CA SER A 173 -1.93 7.26 -16.00
C SER A 173 -1.99 5.80 -15.61
N VAL A 174 -2.09 4.92 -16.60
CA VAL A 174 -1.95 3.48 -16.38
C VAL A 174 -0.49 3.21 -16.04
N ALA A 175 -0.24 2.76 -14.81
CA ALA A 175 1.11 2.38 -14.41
C ALA A 175 1.56 1.13 -15.19
N ARG A 176 2.80 1.12 -15.68
CA ARG A 176 3.36 -0.06 -16.38
C ARG A 176 3.55 -1.25 -15.44
N HIS A 177 3.90 -0.97 -14.18
CA HIS A 177 4.18 -1.99 -13.18
C HIS A 177 2.90 -2.56 -12.55
N GLU A 178 2.81 -3.88 -12.40
CA GLU A 178 1.60 -4.55 -11.93
C GLU A 178 1.15 -4.12 -10.54
N PHE A 179 2.08 -4.06 -9.58
CA PHE A 179 1.77 -3.57 -8.23
C PHE A 179 1.14 -2.17 -8.25
N ALA A 180 1.64 -1.27 -9.08
CA ALA A 180 1.09 0.07 -9.22
C ALA A 180 -0.32 0.05 -9.85
N ARG A 181 -0.56 -0.79 -10.86
CA ARG A 181 -1.92 -0.98 -11.40
C ARG A 181 -2.90 -1.46 -10.33
N VAL A 182 -2.48 -2.43 -9.51
CA VAL A 182 -3.32 -2.91 -8.41
C VAL A 182 -3.62 -1.79 -7.42
N LEU A 183 -2.64 -0.98 -7.00
CA LEU A 183 -2.93 0.18 -6.14
C LEU A 183 -3.96 1.12 -6.76
N LEU A 184 -3.85 1.41 -8.07
CA LEU A 184 -4.82 2.27 -8.78
C LEU A 184 -6.21 1.64 -8.83
N LEU A 185 -6.31 0.32 -9.05
CA LEU A 185 -7.57 -0.42 -9.00
C LEU A 185 -8.18 -0.40 -7.59
N LEU A 186 -7.38 -0.55 -6.54
CA LEU A 186 -7.86 -0.54 -5.16
C LEU A 186 -8.38 0.82 -4.72
N VAL A 187 -7.88 1.92 -5.30
CA VAL A 187 -8.49 3.26 -5.10
C VAL A 187 -9.97 3.28 -5.54
N ARG A 188 -10.42 2.35 -6.40
CA ARG A 188 -11.83 2.25 -6.86
C ARG A 188 -12.76 1.58 -5.84
N GLN A 189 -12.22 0.75 -4.94
CA GLN A 189 -12.98 -0.17 -4.08
C GLN A 189 -13.10 0.30 -2.62
N VAL A 190 -12.35 1.33 -2.25
CA VAL A 190 -12.36 1.97 -0.92
C VAL A 190 -12.86 3.40 -1.09
#